data_AF-A0A1F3ZUQ4-F1
#
_entry.id   AF-A0A1F3ZUQ4-F1
#
_cell.length_a   1.000
_cell.length_b   1.000
_cell.length_c   1.000
_cell.angle_alpha   90.00
_cell.angle_beta   90.00
_cell.angle_gamma   90.00
#
_symmetry.space_group_name_H-M   'P 1'
#
loop_
_entity.id
_entity.type
_entity.pdbx_description
1 polymer ?
#
loop_
_entity_poly.entity_id
_entity_poly.type
_entity_poly.pdbx_seq_one_letter_code
_entity_poly.pdbx_strand_id
1 'polypeptide(L)'
;MRTRPNRVASVIATASLFALWLIAPASFAQTYPSKPIRLVVGFPPGGAADFVARALNDPLSRELGRNIVIDNRPGAGSSIAAEHVGTETSGSRSPEEFAAFLEENGKLWQRMVRDSGAKLD
;
A
#
# COMPACT_ATOMS: atom_id res chain seq x y z
N MET A 1 55.83 14.43 -15.91
CA MET A 1 55.15 15.44 -16.75
C MET A 1 53.65 15.40 -16.43
N ARG A 2 53.15 16.26 -15.53
CA ARG A 2 51.72 16.29 -15.12
C ARG A 2 50.97 17.25 -16.05
N THR A 3 50.14 16.73 -16.95
CA THR A 3 49.28 17.53 -17.83
C THR A 3 48.23 18.25 -17.00
N ARG A 4 48.19 19.59 -17.07
CA ARG A 4 47.16 20.39 -16.39
C ARG A 4 45.81 20.15 -17.09
N PRO A 5 44.74 19.77 -16.36
CA PRO A 5 43.44 19.54 -16.99
C PRO A 5 42.88 20.85 -17.56
N ASN A 6 42.35 20.78 -18.79
CA ASN A 6 41.80 21.92 -19.54
C ASN A 6 40.57 22.49 -18.82
N ARG A 7 40.74 23.63 -18.15
CA ARG A 7 39.66 24.35 -17.43
C ARG A 7 38.41 24.58 -18.27
N VAL A 8 38.57 24.75 -19.59
CA VAL A 8 37.47 24.95 -20.55
C VAL A 8 36.57 23.71 -20.67
N ALA A 9 37.15 22.51 -20.68
CA ALA A 9 36.38 21.27 -20.73
C ALA A 9 35.57 21.05 -19.44
N SER A 10 36.12 21.44 -18.28
CA SER A 10 35.40 21.38 -17.01
C SER A 10 34.23 22.37 -16.93
N VAL A 11 34.36 23.56 -17.54
CA VAL A 11 33.28 24.58 -17.56
C VAL A 11 32.12 24.15 -18.46
N ILE A 12 32.39 23.56 -19.63
CA ILE A 12 31.34 23.09 -20.55
C ILE A 12 30.57 21.91 -19.95
N ALA A 13 31.27 20.99 -19.28
CA ALA A 13 30.63 19.86 -18.60
C ALA A 13 29.72 20.31 -17.46
N THR A 14 30.14 21.28 -16.65
CA THR A 14 29.33 21.81 -15.53
C THR A 14 28.11 22.60 -16.01
N ALA A 15 28.24 23.40 -17.08
CA ALA A 15 27.11 24.10 -17.68
C ALA A 15 26.04 23.14 -18.23
N SER A 16 26.46 22.03 -18.81
CA SER A 16 25.56 21.02 -19.38
C SER A 16 24.78 20.26 -18.29
N LEU A 17 25.44 19.93 -17.18
CA LEU A 17 24.81 19.34 -15.99
C LEU A 17 23.79 20.30 -15.34
N PHE A 18 24.11 21.59 -15.29
CA PHE A 18 23.18 22.60 -14.76
C PHE A 18 21.96 22.76 -15.65
N ALA A 19 22.13 22.79 -16.98
CA ALA A 19 21.01 22.85 -17.92
C ALA A 19 20.07 21.63 -17.82
N LEU A 20 20.60 20.42 -17.59
CA LEU A 20 19.76 19.23 -17.34
C LEU A 20 18.95 19.34 -16.04
N TRP A 21 19.50 19.97 -15.01
CA TRP A 21 18.82 20.14 -13.73
C TRP A 21 17.61 21.09 -13.83
N LEU A 22 17.70 22.14 -14.66
CA LEU A 22 16.59 23.09 -14.85
C LEU A 22 15.38 22.52 -15.60
N ILE A 23 15.55 21.45 -16.37
CA ILE A 23 14.48 20.86 -17.19
C ILE A 23 13.86 19.63 -16.50
N ALA A 24 14.31 19.28 -15.29
CA ALA A 24 13.76 18.16 -14.55
C ALA A 24 12.29 18.44 -14.16
N PRO A 25 11.31 17.60 -14.56
CA PRO A 25 9.93 17.77 -14.15
C PRO A 25 9.83 17.60 -12.63
N ALA A 26 9.17 18.54 -11.97
CA ALA A 26 8.88 18.44 -10.55
C ALA A 26 7.97 17.23 -10.30
N SER A 27 8.50 16.22 -9.60
CA SER A 27 7.70 15.09 -9.15
C SER A 27 6.89 15.52 -7.92
N PHE A 28 5.57 15.66 -8.08
CA PHE A 28 4.66 15.85 -6.95
C PHE A 28 4.30 14.49 -6.37
N ALA A 29 4.52 14.30 -5.07
CA ALA A 29 4.01 13.14 -4.35
C ALA A 29 2.49 13.07 -4.53
N GLN A 30 2.00 11.98 -5.11
CA GLN A 30 0.56 11.82 -5.30
C GLN A 30 -0.09 11.48 -3.97
N THR A 31 -1.09 12.26 -3.56
CA THR A 31 -1.93 11.91 -2.41
C THR A 31 -2.72 10.65 -2.74
N TYR A 32 -2.54 9.61 -1.95
CA TYR A 32 -3.35 8.41 -2.06
C TYR A 32 -4.80 8.73 -1.67
N PRO A 33 -5.81 8.18 -2.35
CA PRO A 33 -5.74 7.35 -3.55
C PRO A 33 -5.83 8.16 -4.86
N SER A 34 -4.85 7.97 -5.76
CA SER A 34 -4.79 8.64 -7.07
C SER A 34 -5.42 7.84 -8.22
N LYS A 35 -5.75 6.57 -7.97
CA LYS A 35 -6.35 5.63 -8.94
C LYS A 35 -7.47 4.82 -8.26
N PRO A 36 -8.39 4.20 -9.03
CA PRO A 36 -9.33 3.22 -8.49
C PRO A 36 -8.59 2.13 -7.72
N ILE A 37 -9.14 1.72 -6.58
CA ILE A 37 -8.54 0.73 -5.70
C ILE A 37 -9.09 -0.64 -6.08
N ARG A 38 -8.21 -1.65 -6.20
CA ARG A 38 -8.64 -3.03 -6.44
C ARG A 38 -8.68 -3.78 -5.13
N LEU A 39 -9.87 -4.24 -4.74
CA LEU A 39 -10.07 -5.10 -3.59
C LEU A 39 -10.02 -6.56 -4.04
N VAL A 40 -8.94 -7.25 -3.69
CA VAL A 40 -8.73 -8.65 -4.10
C VAL A 40 -9.33 -9.58 -3.07
N VAL A 41 -10.19 -10.51 -3.51
CA VAL A 41 -10.90 -11.45 -2.65
C VAL A 41 -10.40 -12.87 -2.95
N GLY A 42 -9.81 -13.55 -1.96
CA GLY A 42 -9.25 -14.91 -2.10
C GLY A 42 -10.26 -16.05 -2.19
N PHE A 43 -11.55 -15.73 -2.33
CA PHE A 43 -12.65 -16.68 -2.33
C PHE A 43 -13.48 -16.58 -3.62
N PRO A 44 -14.22 -17.66 -3.97
CA PRO A 44 -15.09 -17.65 -5.15
C PRO A 44 -16.14 -16.51 -5.09
N PRO A 45 -16.52 -15.95 -6.26
CA PRO A 45 -17.63 -15.00 -6.35
C PRO A 45 -18.93 -15.56 -5.76
N GLY A 46 -19.74 -14.71 -5.13
CA GLY A 46 -21.00 -15.10 -4.50
C GLY A 46 -20.88 -15.80 -3.14
N GLY A 47 -19.65 -16.09 -2.67
CA GLY A 47 -19.41 -16.57 -1.31
C GLY A 47 -19.52 -15.45 -0.26
N ALA A 48 -19.46 -15.83 1.03
CA ALA A 48 -19.58 -14.89 2.14
C ALA A 48 -18.57 -13.72 2.06
N ALA A 49 -17.31 -14.01 1.70
CA ALA A 49 -16.27 -12.99 1.56
C ALA A 49 -16.55 -12.00 0.41
N ASP A 50 -17.07 -12.49 -0.72
CA ASP A 50 -17.47 -11.64 -1.85
C ASP A 50 -18.68 -10.76 -1.50
N PHE A 51 -19.64 -11.31 -0.76
CA PHE A 51 -20.80 -10.56 -0.28
C PHE A 51 -20.38 -9.39 0.63
N VAL A 52 -19.49 -9.65 1.59
CA VAL A 52 -18.93 -8.62 2.47
C VAL A 52 -18.17 -7.57 1.65
N ALA A 53 -17.32 -7.98 0.71
CA ALA A 53 -16.57 -7.06 -0.15
C ALA A 53 -17.50 -6.11 -0.93
N ARG A 54 -18.62 -6.63 -1.46
CA ARG A 54 -19.64 -5.84 -2.17
C ARG A 54 -20.39 -4.91 -1.24
N ALA A 55 -20.74 -5.36 -0.03
CA ALA A 55 -21.41 -4.51 0.96
C ALA A 55 -20.52 -3.34 1.40
N LEU A 56 -19.21 -3.54 1.46
CA LEU A 56 -18.23 -2.50 1.82
C LEU A 56 -17.88 -1.56 0.67
N ASN A 57 -18.22 -1.92 -0.58
CA ASN A 57 -17.85 -1.15 -1.76
C ASN A 57 -18.32 0.32 -1.69
N ASP A 58 -19.58 0.53 -1.34
CA ASP A 58 -20.22 1.85 -1.29
C ASP A 58 -19.72 2.75 -0.15
N PRO A 59 -19.60 2.28 1.11
CA PRO A 59 -19.02 3.10 2.18
C PRO A 59 -17.55 3.42 1.91
N LEU A 60 -16.74 2.44 1.47
CA LEU A 60 -15.32 2.67 1.17
C LEU A 60 -15.14 3.64 0.00
N SER A 61 -15.95 3.53 -1.06
CA SER A 61 -15.86 4.45 -2.19
C SER A 61 -16.20 5.89 -1.79
N ARG A 62 -17.13 6.08 -0.84
CA ARG A 62 -17.48 7.40 -0.29
C ARG A 62 -16.36 7.99 0.57
N GLU A 63 -15.74 7.19 1.42
CA GLU A 63 -14.68 7.64 2.32
C GLU A 63 -13.37 7.92 1.55
N LEU A 64 -13.02 7.06 0.60
CA LEU A 64 -11.77 7.15 -0.16
C LEU A 64 -11.89 8.03 -1.41
N GLY A 65 -13.11 8.45 -1.78
CA GLY A 65 -13.38 9.28 -2.95
C GLY A 65 -13.01 8.62 -4.29
N ARG A 66 -12.84 7.30 -4.30
CA ARG A 66 -12.44 6.51 -5.48
C ARG A 66 -13.27 5.25 -5.54
N ASN A 67 -13.55 4.81 -6.77
CA ASN A 67 -14.24 3.55 -6.99
C ASN A 67 -13.38 2.37 -6.51
N ILE A 68 -14.03 1.43 -5.84
CA ILE A 68 -13.44 0.14 -5.47
C ILE A 68 -13.82 -0.89 -6.54
N VAL A 69 -12.84 -1.68 -7.00
CA VAL A 69 -13.04 -2.74 -8.00
C VAL A 69 -12.75 -4.07 -7.34
N ILE A 70 -13.75 -4.95 -7.26
CA ILE A 70 -13.62 -6.27 -6.64
C ILE A 70 -13.03 -7.26 -7.66
N ASP A 71 -11.93 -7.92 -7.31
CA ASP A 71 -11.24 -8.95 -8.11
C ASP A 71 -11.15 -10.25 -7.31
N ASN A 72 -11.94 -11.27 -7.68
CA ASN A 72 -11.93 -12.56 -7.01
C ASN A 72 -10.82 -13.47 -7.58
N ARG A 73 -9.89 -13.88 -6.72
CA ARG A 73 -8.75 -14.75 -7.04
C ARG A 73 -8.74 -15.98 -6.12
N PRO A 74 -9.68 -16.93 -6.30
CA PRO A 74 -9.76 -18.12 -5.46
C PRO A 74 -8.60 -19.08 -5.71
N GLY A 75 -8.24 -19.85 -4.67
CA GLY A 75 -7.31 -20.98 -4.75
C GLY A 75 -6.30 -21.00 -3.61
N ALA A 76 -5.73 -22.18 -3.35
CA ALA A 76 -4.73 -22.44 -2.29
C ALA A 76 -5.07 -21.78 -0.93
N GLY A 77 -6.34 -21.83 -0.50
CA GLY A 77 -6.75 -21.21 0.77
C GLY A 77 -6.57 -19.69 0.83
N SER A 78 -6.71 -18.99 -0.30
CA SER A 78 -6.42 -17.55 -0.49
C SER A 78 -4.94 -17.18 -0.67
N SER A 79 -4.01 -18.13 -0.65
CA SER A 79 -2.59 -17.84 -0.90
C SER A 79 -2.33 -17.22 -2.28
N ILE A 80 -3.12 -17.57 -3.30
CA ILE A 80 -3.00 -16.97 -4.65
C ILE A 80 -3.35 -15.48 -4.62
N ALA A 81 -4.41 -15.10 -3.90
CA ALA A 81 -4.77 -13.70 -3.73
C ALA A 81 -3.73 -12.94 -2.91
N ALA A 82 -3.19 -13.55 -1.86
CA ALA A 82 -2.14 -12.97 -1.03
C ALA A 82 -0.85 -12.72 -1.82
N GLU A 83 -0.45 -13.67 -2.68
CA GLU A 83 0.68 -13.48 -3.60
C GLU A 83 0.40 -12.36 -4.62
N HIS A 84 -0.84 -12.29 -5.13
CA HIS A 84 -1.23 -11.30 -6.13
C HIS A 84 -1.19 -9.85 -5.63
N VAL A 85 -1.60 -9.59 -4.38
CA VAL A 85 -1.54 -8.24 -3.80
C VAL A 85 -0.13 -7.82 -3.40
N GLY A 86 0.84 -8.74 -3.49
CA GLY A 86 2.19 -8.56 -3.00
C GLY A 86 2.24 -8.77 -1.50
N THR A 87 3.24 -9.52 -1.05
CA THR A 87 3.56 -9.67 0.38
C THR A 87 4.29 -8.44 0.90
N GLU A 88 3.82 -7.23 0.55
CA GLU A 88 4.28 -6.00 1.18
C GLU A 88 3.65 -5.92 2.58
N THR A 89 4.01 -6.90 3.40
CA THR A 89 3.71 -6.95 4.80
C THR A 89 4.51 -5.84 5.45
N SER A 90 3.95 -4.64 5.50
CA SER A 90 4.40 -3.60 6.43
C SER A 90 4.27 -4.04 7.90
N GLY A 91 3.78 -5.26 8.17
CA GLY A 91 3.34 -5.73 9.48
C GLY A 91 4.34 -6.53 10.32
N SER A 92 5.51 -6.91 9.81
CA SER A 92 6.56 -7.49 10.68
C SER A 92 7.91 -7.48 9.98
N ARG A 93 8.69 -6.42 10.16
CA ARG A 93 10.10 -6.41 9.76
C ARG A 93 10.93 -7.31 10.68
N SER A 94 10.39 -7.69 11.85
CA SER A 94 10.94 -8.69 12.76
C SER A 94 9.86 -9.51 13.51
N PRO A 95 10.20 -10.68 14.08
CA PRO A 95 9.30 -11.43 14.97
C PRO A 95 8.86 -10.65 16.21
N GLU A 96 9.71 -9.75 16.71
CA GLU A 96 9.42 -8.93 17.88
C GLU A 96 8.36 -7.86 17.56
N GLU A 97 8.42 -7.25 16.38
CA GLU A 97 7.38 -6.34 15.89
C GLU A 97 6.04 -7.06 15.72
N PHE A 98 6.06 -8.30 15.22
CA PHE A 98 4.85 -9.11 15.12
C PHE A 98 4.25 -9.43 16.50
N ALA A 99 5.10 -9.79 17.48
CA ALA A 99 4.65 -10.05 18.84
C ALA A 99 4.03 -8.81 19.49
N ALA A 100 4.66 -7.64 19.30
CA ALA A 100 4.13 -6.36 19.76
C ALA A 100 2.77 -6.03 19.09
N PHE A 101 2.66 -6.25 17.78
CA PHE A 101 1.40 -6.10 17.03
C PHE A 101 0.28 -6.98 17.61
N LEU A 102 0.57 -8.25 17.91
CA LEU A 102 -0.43 -9.16 18.49
C LEU A 102 -0.88 -8.72 19.88
N GLU A 103 0.05 -8.24 20.71
CA GLU A 103 -0.29 -7.73 22.04
C GLU A 103 -1.17 -6.47 21.95
N GLU A 104 -0.79 -5.52 21.09
CA GLU A 104 -1.55 -4.29 20.88
C GLU A 104 -2.95 -4.58 20.33
N ASN A 105 -3.05 -5.44 19.31
CA ASN A 105 -4.33 -5.84 18.75
C ASN A 105 -5.18 -6.59 19.78
N GLY A 106 -4.59 -7.47 20.58
CA GLY A 106 -5.30 -8.15 21.68
C GLY A 106 -5.98 -7.15 22.62
N LYS A 107 -5.27 -6.10 23.03
CA LYS A 107 -5.83 -5.02 23.87
C LYS A 107 -6.95 -4.26 23.15
N LEU A 108 -6.78 -3.97 21.86
CA LEU A 108 -7.80 -3.33 21.04
C LEU A 108 -9.09 -4.16 21.00
N TRP A 109 -9.00 -5.44 20.65
CA TRP A 109 -10.16 -6.33 20.55
C TRP A 109 -10.87 -6.47 21.89
N GLN A 110 -10.14 -6.58 23.00
CA GLN A 110 -10.76 -6.62 24.32
C GLN A 110 -11.51 -5.34 24.69
N ARG A 111 -11.00 -4.17 24.30
CA ARG A 111 -11.74 -2.90 24.47
C ARG A 111 -12.99 -2.88 23.61
N MET A 112 -12.87 -3.22 22.33
CA MET A 112 -14.03 -3.27 21.43
C MET A 112 -15.13 -4.19 21.95
N VAL A 113 -14.79 -5.39 22.43
CA VAL A 113 -15.79 -6.32 22.97
C VAL A 113 -16.47 -5.73 24.21
N ARG A 114 -15.70 -5.18 25.16
CA ARG A 114 -16.23 -4.54 26.36
C ARG A 114 -17.15 -3.37 26.03
N ASP A 115 -16.75 -2.53 25.09
CA ASP A 115 -17.45 -1.30 24.73
C ASP A 115 -18.66 -1.57 23.81
N SER A 116 -18.66 -2.69 23.07
CA SER A 116 -19.78 -3.08 22.20
C SER A 116 -21.05 -3.49 22.96
N GLY A 117 -20.95 -3.76 24.27
CA GLY A 117 -22.07 -4.26 25.07
C GLY A 117 -22.57 -5.65 24.65
N ALA A 118 -21.80 -6.38 23.81
CA ALA A 118 -22.15 -7.72 23.37
C ALA A 118 -22.21 -8.67 24.58
N LYS A 119 -23.37 -9.31 24.78
CA LYS A 119 -23.53 -10.40 25.74
C LYS A 119 -23.30 -11.70 25.00
N LEU A 120 -22.38 -12.53 25.51
CA LEU A 120 -22.31 -13.93 25.14
C LEU A 120 -23.51 -14.62 25.79
N ASP A 121 -24.47 -15.02 24.97
CA ASP A 121 -25.51 -15.97 25.33
C ASP A 121 -24.96 -17.40 25.50
#